data_AF-A0A7V4UFS3-F1
#
_entry.id   AF-A0A7V4UFS3-F1
#
_cell.length_a   1.000
_cell.length_b   1.000
_cell.length_c   1.000
_cell.angle_alpha   90.00
_cell.angle_beta   90.00
_cell.angle_gamma   90.00
#
_symmetry.space_group_name_H-M   'P 1'
#
loop_
_entity.id
_entity.type
_entity.pdbx_description
1 polymer ?
#
loop_
_entity_poly.entity_id
_entity_poly.type
_entity_poly.pdbx_seq_one_letter_code
_entity_poly.pdbx_strand_id
1 'polypeptide(L)'
;MPSSLAVIVLAVGPAVLGQVPWGGVYRSSTVEEGIQRGYADVVRSWGMANLMNSQAAINVEQARKDYLDNRLKATQVYFEMRRYNEEARRAERGVPLSLDQYVKIARQQAPEPLSPTQFDPLTGAIGWPGPLRQPEYQTFRQRIEKL
;
A
#
# COMPACT_ATOMS: atom_id res chain seq x y z
N MET A 1 -25.19 5.64 31.80
CA MET A 1 -26.51 5.98 32.42
C MET A 1 -26.25 6.27 33.88
N PRO A 2 -26.89 7.24 34.57
CA PRO A 2 -27.97 8.20 34.22
C PRO A 2 -27.48 9.68 34.28
N SER A 3 -28.07 10.67 33.60
CA SER A 3 -29.32 11.42 33.89
C SER A 3 -29.29 12.24 35.19
N SER A 4 -29.03 13.55 35.10
CA SER A 4 -29.41 14.53 36.13
C SER A 4 -30.00 15.77 35.47
N LEU A 5 -31.29 15.98 35.75
CA LEU A 5 -32.15 17.09 35.35
C LEU A 5 -31.74 18.38 36.07
N ALA A 6 -31.45 19.44 35.32
CA ALA A 6 -31.35 20.78 35.87
C ALA A 6 -32.64 21.55 35.56
N VAL A 7 -33.43 21.75 36.62
CA VAL A 7 -34.57 22.68 36.65
C VAL A 7 -34.00 24.09 36.56
N ILE A 8 -34.36 24.83 35.51
CA ILE A 8 -34.10 26.27 35.43
C ILE A 8 -35.43 26.99 35.61
N VAL A 9 -35.52 27.73 36.71
CA VAL A 9 -36.60 28.63 37.08
C VAL A 9 -36.65 29.78 36.07
N LEU A 10 -37.79 29.95 35.42
CA LEU A 10 -38.06 31.04 34.49
C LEU A 10 -38.41 32.30 35.30
N ALA A 11 -37.44 33.20 35.48
CA ALA A 11 -37.71 34.54 35.99
C ALA A 11 -38.26 35.40 34.84
N VAL A 12 -39.57 35.68 34.89
CA VAL A 12 -40.24 36.59 33.96
C VAL A 12 -39.89 38.03 34.35
N GLY A 13 -39.00 38.66 33.58
CA GLY A 13 -38.77 40.10 33.62
C GLY A 13 -39.81 40.87 32.79
N PRO A 14 -40.13 42.13 33.13
CA PRO A 14 -41.23 42.87 32.51
C PRO A 14 -40.95 43.16 31.04
N ALA A 15 -41.97 42.94 30.21
CA ALA A 15 -41.97 43.23 28.79
C ALA A 15 -41.66 44.71 28.53
N VAL A 16 -40.46 44.99 28.02
CA VAL A 16 -40.17 46.27 27.38
C VAL A 16 -40.89 46.25 26.04
N LEU A 17 -42.05 46.92 25.99
CA LEU A 17 -42.74 47.24 24.75
C LEU A 17 -41.84 48.18 23.94
N GLY A 18 -40.99 47.58 23.10
CA GLY A 18 -40.19 48.29 22.12
C GLY A 18 -41.10 49.08 21.20
N GLN A 19 -40.96 50.41 21.25
CA GLN A 19 -41.56 51.33 20.30
C GLN A 19 -41.26 50.86 18.88
N VAL A 20 -42.30 50.43 18.17
CA VAL A 20 -42.22 50.18 16.72
C VAL A 20 -41.98 51.54 16.07
N PRO A 21 -40.85 51.76 15.38
CA PRO A 21 -40.67 52.99 14.63
C PRO A 21 -41.69 52.97 13.50
N TRP A 22 -42.71 53.83 13.58
CA TRP A 22 -43.57 54.19 12.47
C TRP A 22 -42.78 55.08 11.49
N GLY A 23 -41.69 54.53 10.97
CA GLY A 23 -40.97 55.02 9.81
C GLY A 23 -41.31 54.07 8.68
N GLY A 24 -42.31 54.43 7.89
CA GLY A 24 -42.72 53.67 6.71
C GLY A 24 -41.49 53.29 5.90
N VAL A 25 -41.25 51.99 5.76
CA VAL A 25 -40.36 51.50 4.72
C VAL A 25 -41.08 51.82 3.42
N TYR A 26 -40.71 52.93 2.79
CA TYR A 26 -41.09 53.21 1.41
C TYR A 26 -40.48 52.11 0.53
N ARG A 27 -41.15 50.95 0.46
CA ARG A 27 -40.97 49.98 -0.62
C ARG A 27 -42.07 50.29 -1.61
N SER A 28 -41.69 50.77 -2.78
CA SER A 28 -42.60 50.83 -3.91
C SER A 28 -42.75 49.39 -4.40
N SER A 29 -43.79 48.68 -3.96
CA SER A 29 -44.13 47.35 -4.49
C SER A 29 -44.69 47.45 -5.92
N THR A 30 -43.99 48.17 -6.79
CA THR A 30 -44.27 48.19 -8.21
C THR A 30 -43.74 46.92 -8.83
N VAL A 31 -44.47 46.38 -9.79
CA VAL A 31 -44.06 45.21 -10.59
C VAL A 31 -42.65 45.44 -11.17
N GLU A 32 -42.35 46.69 -11.53
CA GLU A 32 -41.06 47.11 -12.07
C GLU A 32 -39.90 46.98 -11.06
N GLU A 33 -40.07 47.37 -9.79
CA GLU A 33 -39.06 47.18 -8.75
C GLU A 33 -38.78 45.69 -8.48
N GLY A 34 -39.82 44.84 -8.50
CA GLY A 34 -39.69 43.40 -8.37
C GLY A 34 -38.90 42.75 -9.51
N ILE A 35 -39.16 43.18 -10.75
CA ILE A 35 -38.42 42.73 -11.94
C ILE A 35 -36.96 43.18 -11.88
N GLN A 36 -36.69 44.43 -11.52
CA GLN A 36 -35.31 44.95 -11.41
C GLN A 36 -34.50 44.22 -10.32
N ARG A 37 -35.12 43.92 -9.17
CA ARG A 37 -34.48 43.13 -8.10
C ARG A 37 -34.23 41.69 -8.53
N GLY A 38 -35.21 41.04 -9.17
CA GLY A 38 -35.03 39.69 -9.72
C GLY A 38 -33.87 39.64 -10.72
N TYR A 39 -33.76 40.64 -11.60
CA TYR A 39 -32.62 40.75 -12.53
C TYR A 39 -31.28 40.94 -11.80
N ALA A 40 -31.24 41.79 -10.77
CA ALA A 40 -30.04 41.97 -9.94
C ALA A 40 -29.64 40.70 -9.18
N ASP A 41 -30.61 39.92 -8.69
CA ASP A 41 -30.37 38.66 -8.01
C ASP A 41 -29.87 37.57 -8.97
N VAL A 42 -30.38 37.55 -10.20
CA VAL A 42 -29.84 36.71 -11.26
C VAL A 42 -28.38 37.08 -11.51
N VAL A 43 -28.07 38.34 -11.83
CA VAL A 43 -26.69 38.79 -12.11
C VAL A 43 -25.74 38.48 -10.95
N ARG A 44 -26.17 38.68 -9.70
CA ARG A 44 -25.39 38.30 -8.51
C ARG A 44 -25.16 36.78 -8.46
N SER A 45 -26.18 35.99 -8.74
CA SER A 45 -26.08 34.52 -8.78
C SER A 45 -25.10 34.04 -9.84
N TRP A 46 -25.04 34.67 -11.01
CA TRP A 46 -24.02 34.38 -12.04
C TRP A 46 -22.60 34.65 -11.54
N GLY A 47 -22.38 35.80 -10.87
CA GLY A 47 -21.09 36.12 -10.27
C GLY A 47 -20.66 35.11 -9.18
N MET A 48 -21.60 34.74 -8.30
CA MET A 48 -21.37 33.73 -7.27
C MET A 48 -21.10 32.35 -7.86
N ALA A 49 -21.82 31.94 -8.92
CA ALA A 49 -21.59 30.68 -9.60
C ALA A 49 -20.18 30.60 -10.20
N ASN A 50 -19.68 31.68 -10.81
CA ASN A 50 -18.31 31.73 -11.32
C ASN A 50 -17.26 31.59 -10.21
N LEU A 51 -17.45 32.27 -9.08
CA LEU A 51 -16.57 32.15 -7.93
C LEU A 51 -16.58 30.72 -7.36
N MET A 52 -17.78 30.14 -7.17
CA MET A 52 -17.93 28.77 -6.66
C MET A 52 -17.31 27.75 -7.62
N ASN A 53 -17.48 27.92 -8.93
CA ASN A 53 -16.84 27.09 -9.94
C ASN A 53 -15.32 27.20 -9.90
N SER A 54 -14.77 28.41 -9.75
CA SER A 54 -13.33 28.62 -9.60
C SER A 54 -12.80 27.95 -8.33
N GLN A 55 -13.51 28.09 -7.20
CA GLN A 55 -13.11 27.46 -5.94
C GLN A 55 -13.18 25.93 -6.03
N ALA A 56 -14.21 25.39 -6.68
CA ALA A 56 -14.32 23.96 -6.92
C ALA A 56 -13.16 23.44 -7.78
N ALA A 57 -12.78 24.18 -8.84
CA ALA A 57 -11.63 23.82 -9.67
C ALA A 57 -10.31 23.80 -8.87
N ILE A 58 -10.08 24.80 -8.01
CA ILE A 58 -8.91 24.83 -7.12
C ILE A 58 -8.90 23.61 -6.20
N ASN A 59 -10.05 23.27 -5.61
CA ASN A 59 -10.16 22.12 -4.71
C ASN A 59 -9.87 20.80 -5.43
N VAL A 60 -10.29 20.66 -6.69
CA VAL A 60 -9.99 19.48 -7.53
C VAL A 60 -8.49 19.36 -7.78
N GLU A 61 -7.83 20.46 -8.15
CA GLU A 61 -6.38 20.45 -8.38
C GLU A 61 -5.59 20.19 -7.10
N GLN A 62 -6.03 20.74 -5.97
CA GLN A 62 -5.42 20.46 -4.66
C GLN A 62 -5.57 18.98 -4.30
N ALA A 63 -6.76 18.40 -4.46
CA ALA A 63 -6.99 16.98 -4.22
C ALA A 63 -6.13 16.09 -5.14
N ARG A 64 -5.94 16.50 -6.40
CA ARG A 64 -5.08 15.82 -7.36
C ARG A 64 -3.62 15.84 -6.94
N LYS A 65 -3.13 17.00 -6.47
CA LYS A 65 -1.79 17.14 -5.91
C LYS A 65 -1.59 16.21 -4.71
N ASP A 66 -2.51 16.27 -3.74
CA ASP A 66 -2.44 15.45 -2.53
C ASP A 66 -2.45 13.95 -2.85
N TYR A 67 -3.23 13.54 -3.87
CA TYR A 67 -3.22 12.16 -4.36
C TYR A 67 -1.86 11.73 -4.90
N LEU A 68 -1.21 12.57 -5.72
CA LEU A 68 0.11 12.28 -6.28
C LEU A 68 1.18 12.23 -5.19
N ASP A 69 1.15 13.18 -4.25
CA ASP A 69 2.07 13.25 -3.11
C ASP A 69 1.93 12.01 -2.22
N ASN A 70 0.69 11.59 -1.93
CA ASN A 70 0.41 10.38 -1.17
C ASN A 70 0.94 9.12 -1.88
N ARG A 71 0.79 9.04 -3.21
CA ARG A 71 1.29 7.91 -3.99
C ARG A 71 2.82 7.86 -4.02
N LEU A 72 3.47 9.02 -4.16
CA LEU A 72 4.92 9.13 -4.08
C LEU A 72 5.42 8.69 -2.70
N LYS A 73 4.81 9.22 -1.64
CA LYS A 73 5.16 8.90 -0.25
C LYS A 73 4.96 7.42 0.05
N ALA A 74 3.88 6.80 -0.41
CA ALA A 74 3.65 5.37 -0.24
C ALA A 74 4.76 4.53 -0.91
N THR A 75 5.18 4.94 -2.11
CA THR A 75 6.26 4.27 -2.84
C THR A 75 7.59 4.43 -2.12
N GLN A 76 7.90 5.63 -1.65
CA GLN A 76 9.11 5.92 -0.88
C GLN A 76 9.17 5.07 0.40
N VAL A 77 8.09 5.06 1.18
CA VAL A 77 8.00 4.27 2.42
C VAL A 77 8.21 2.78 2.13
N TYR A 78 7.65 2.24 1.05
CA TYR A 78 7.87 0.85 0.68
C TYR A 78 9.36 0.53 0.45
N PHE A 79 10.07 1.36 -0.33
CA PHE A 79 11.48 1.14 -0.61
C PHE A 79 12.38 1.38 0.61
N GLU A 80 12.05 2.36 1.45
CA GLU A 80 12.73 2.58 2.72
C GLU A 80 12.58 1.37 3.65
N MET A 81 11.36 0.89 3.86
CA MET A 81 11.09 -0.31 4.66
C MET A 81 11.81 -1.54 4.10
N ARG A 82 11.81 -1.71 2.76
CA ARG A 82 12.55 -2.79 2.12
C ARG A 82 14.06 -2.69 2.40
N ARG A 83 14.64 -1.49 2.26
CA ARG A 83 16.05 -1.24 2.55
C ARG A 83 16.38 -1.59 4.00
N TYR A 84 15.60 -1.08 4.95
CA TYR A 84 15.78 -1.39 6.38
C TYR A 84 15.70 -2.90 6.65
N ASN A 85 14.74 -3.60 6.05
CA ASN A 85 14.62 -5.06 6.20
C ASN A 85 15.78 -5.83 5.56
N GLU A 86 16.33 -5.35 4.45
CA GLU A 86 17.50 -5.97 3.81
C GLU A 86 18.79 -5.69 4.59
N GLU A 87 18.92 -4.52 5.21
CA GLU A 87 20.02 -4.18 6.12
C GLU A 87 19.95 -5.02 7.40
N ALA A 88 18.79 -5.12 8.04
CA ALA A 88 18.58 -5.97 9.21
C ALA A 88 18.92 -7.44 8.89
N ARG A 89 18.39 -7.98 7.78
CA ARG A 89 18.72 -9.34 7.32
C ARG A 89 20.18 -9.51 6.92
N ARG A 90 20.90 -8.46 6.55
CA ARG A 90 22.35 -8.53 6.27
C ARG A 90 23.16 -8.52 7.56
N ALA A 91 22.73 -7.75 8.57
CA ALA A 91 23.35 -7.73 9.88
C ALA A 91 23.15 -9.04 10.64
N GLU A 92 21.97 -9.66 10.51
CA GLU A 92 21.66 -10.96 11.12
C GLU A 92 22.26 -12.14 10.35
N ARG A 93 22.43 -12.02 9.02
CA ARG A 93 23.11 -13.06 8.24
C ARG A 93 24.55 -13.14 8.71
N GLY A 94 24.91 -14.30 9.26
CA GLY A 94 26.29 -14.64 9.54
C GLY A 94 27.16 -14.54 8.27
N VAL A 95 28.47 -14.44 8.46
CA VAL A 95 29.44 -14.38 7.37
C VAL A 95 29.24 -15.61 6.47
N PRO A 96 29.01 -15.44 5.15
CA PRO A 96 28.89 -16.57 4.25
C PRO A 96 30.19 -17.37 4.28
N LEU A 97 30.09 -18.70 4.17
CA LEU A 97 31.27 -19.56 4.13
C LEU A 97 32.18 -19.17 2.96
N SER A 98 33.48 -19.22 3.16
CA SER A 98 34.45 -19.02 2.07
C SER A 98 34.36 -20.16 1.06
N LEU A 99 34.85 -19.93 -0.17
CA LEU A 99 34.90 -20.98 -1.20
C LEU A 99 35.65 -22.22 -0.69
N ASP A 100 36.78 -22.01 0.01
CA ASP A 100 37.58 -23.11 0.57
C ASP A 100 36.79 -23.92 1.62
N GLN A 101 35.98 -23.24 2.45
CA GLN A 101 35.11 -23.91 3.41
C GLN A 101 34.03 -24.72 2.70
N TYR A 102 33.42 -24.18 1.64
CA TYR A 102 32.48 -24.93 0.79
C TYR A 102 33.13 -26.15 0.16
N VAL A 103 34.33 -26.00 -0.43
CA VAL A 103 35.07 -27.12 -1.04
C VAL A 103 35.39 -28.18 0.01
N LYS A 104 35.79 -27.77 1.23
CA LYS A 104 36.05 -28.70 2.33
C LYS A 104 34.80 -29.48 2.73
N ILE A 105 33.67 -28.80 2.92
CA ILE A 105 32.38 -29.45 3.25
C ILE A 105 31.97 -30.39 2.12
N ALA A 106 32.07 -29.95 0.86
CA ALA A 106 31.74 -30.78 -0.30
C ALA A 106 32.61 -32.04 -0.37
N ARG A 107 33.91 -31.93 -0.09
CA ARG A 107 34.80 -33.10 -0.01
C ARG A 107 34.48 -34.02 1.17
N GLN A 108 34.08 -33.46 2.31
CA GLN A 108 33.67 -34.23 3.49
C GLN A 108 32.33 -34.95 3.30
N GLN A 109 31.42 -34.35 2.53
CA GLN A 109 30.12 -34.92 2.18
C GLN A 109 30.15 -35.78 0.92
N ALA A 110 31.27 -35.79 0.19
CA ALA A 110 31.41 -36.62 -1.00
C ALA A 110 31.36 -38.10 -0.59
N PRO A 111 30.62 -38.94 -1.33
CA PRO A 111 30.64 -40.38 -1.11
C PRO A 111 32.06 -40.92 -1.35
N GLU A 112 32.39 -42.02 -0.67
CA GLU A 112 33.67 -42.69 -0.88
C GLU A 112 33.83 -43.07 -2.36
N PRO A 113 35.02 -42.82 -2.97
CA PRO A 113 35.28 -43.23 -4.33
C PRO A 113 35.20 -44.75 -4.44
N LEU A 114 34.73 -45.23 -5.59
CA LEU A 114 34.63 -46.66 -5.88
C LEU A 114 36.00 -47.33 -5.68
N SER A 115 36.02 -48.43 -4.93
CA SER A 115 37.26 -49.18 -4.73
C SER A 115 37.68 -49.90 -6.02
N PRO A 116 38.96 -50.28 -6.18
CA PRO A 116 39.44 -50.99 -7.37
C PRO A 116 38.73 -52.32 -7.65
N THR A 117 38.03 -52.90 -6.67
CA THR A 117 37.20 -54.10 -6.84
C THR A 117 35.80 -53.79 -7.34
N GLN A 118 35.33 -52.55 -7.18
CA GLN A 118 34.03 -52.05 -7.63
C GLN A 118 34.14 -51.35 -8.99
N PHE A 119 35.31 -50.83 -9.35
CA PHE A 119 35.57 -50.19 -10.63
C PHE A 119 36.98 -50.55 -11.12
N ASP A 120 37.07 -51.15 -12.30
CA ASP A 120 38.34 -51.41 -12.96
C ASP A 120 38.74 -50.20 -13.83
N PRO A 121 39.78 -49.44 -13.44
CA PRO A 121 40.19 -48.22 -14.15
C PRO A 121 40.81 -48.50 -15.54
N LEU A 122 41.23 -49.73 -15.84
CA LEU A 122 41.82 -50.09 -17.15
C LEU A 122 40.76 -50.50 -18.17
N THR A 123 39.69 -51.15 -17.72
CA THR A 123 38.62 -51.65 -18.59
C THR A 123 37.34 -50.82 -18.54
N GLY A 124 37.20 -49.93 -17.55
CA GLY A 124 35.99 -49.16 -17.29
C GLY A 124 34.82 -50.00 -16.75
N ALA A 125 35.06 -51.27 -16.42
CA ALA A 125 34.02 -52.19 -15.98
C ALA A 125 33.60 -51.91 -14.52
N ILE A 126 32.30 -51.81 -14.28
CA ILE A 126 31.71 -51.59 -12.95
C ILE A 126 31.31 -52.95 -12.34
N GLY A 127 31.89 -53.28 -11.19
CA GLY A 127 31.57 -54.47 -10.40
C GLY A 127 30.27 -54.30 -9.61
N TRP A 128 29.13 -54.60 -10.23
CA TRP A 128 27.82 -54.41 -9.60
C TRP A 128 27.58 -55.32 -8.38
N PRO A 129 27.13 -54.77 -7.22
CA PRO A 129 26.78 -55.57 -6.05
C PRO A 129 25.57 -56.49 -6.34
N GLY A 130 25.48 -57.60 -5.63
CA GLY A 130 24.50 -58.69 -5.88
C GLY A 130 23.05 -58.23 -6.12
N PRO A 131 22.48 -57.31 -5.31
CA PRO A 131 21.13 -56.81 -5.52
C PRO A 131 20.93 -56.09 -6.86
N LEU A 132 21.95 -55.38 -7.36
CA LEU A 132 21.88 -54.61 -8.61
C LEU A 132 22.14 -55.47 -9.85
N ARG A 133 22.51 -56.75 -9.70
CA ARG A 133 22.67 -57.69 -10.81
C ARG A 133 21.35 -58.32 -11.27
N GLN A 134 20.26 -58.06 -10.56
CA GLN A 134 18.94 -58.58 -10.93
C GLN A 134 18.51 -58.10 -12.32
N PRO A 135 17.62 -58.85 -13.01
CA PRO A 135 17.17 -58.51 -14.35
C PRO A 135 16.48 -57.16 -14.42
N GLU A 136 15.76 -56.72 -13.36
CA GLU A 136 15.03 -55.45 -13.39
C GLU A 136 15.97 -54.25 -13.54
N TYR A 137 17.23 -54.37 -13.10
CA TYR A 137 18.22 -53.30 -13.16
C TYR A 137 19.10 -53.33 -14.42
N GLN A 138 18.92 -54.29 -15.32
CA GLN A 138 19.78 -54.46 -16.50
C GLN A 138 19.78 -53.22 -17.41
N THR A 139 18.61 -52.61 -17.64
CA THR A 139 18.50 -51.40 -18.47
C THR A 139 19.22 -50.20 -17.84
N PHE A 140 19.19 -50.08 -16.51
CA PHE A 140 19.89 -48.99 -15.80
C PHE A 140 21.41 -49.19 -15.85
N ARG A 141 21.89 -50.43 -15.68
CA ARG A 141 23.33 -50.75 -15.79
C ARG A 141 23.91 -50.44 -17.16
N GLN A 142 23.22 -50.85 -18.22
CA GLN A 142 23.66 -50.59 -19.60
C GLN A 142 23.72 -49.10 -19.96
N ARG A 143 22.89 -48.25 -19.33
CA ARG A 143 22.95 -46.81 -19.52
C ARG A 143 24.18 -46.21 -18.83
N ILE A 144 24.50 -46.69 -17.63
CA ILE A 144 25.63 -46.19 -16.84
C ILE A 144 26.97 -46.63 -17.45
N GLU A 145 27.05 -47.85 -17.98
CA GLU A 145 28.25 -48.37 -18.65
C GLU A 145 28.55 -47.72 -20.02
N LYS A 146 27.65 -46.88 -20.54
CA LYS A 146 27.83 -46.14 -21.80
C LYS A 146 28.24 -44.68 -21.64
N LEU A 147 28.30 -44.17 -20.40
CA LEU A 147 28.72 -42.80 -20.08
C LEU A 147 30.26 -42.71 -20.04
#